data_AF-A0A3P6F0L3-F1
#
_entry.id   AF-A0A3P6F0L3-F1
#
_cell.length_a   1.000
_cell.length_b   1.000
_cell.length_c   1.000
_cell.angle_alpha   90.00
_cell.angle_beta   90.00
_cell.angle_gamma   90.00
#
_symmetry.space_group_name_H-M   'P 1'
#
loop_
_entity.id
_entity.type
_entity.pdbx_description
1 polymer ?
#
loop_
_entity_poly.entity_id
_entity_poly.type
_entity_poly.pdbx_seq_one_letter_code
_entity_poly.pdbx_strand_id
1 'polypeptide(L)' 'KKLTLLCWQSSLYWIWQEKNKRLHNNQFRPTDAIIRPITRQITDRISSYRFNSPSASSRYMHMWLSTT' A
#
# COMPACT_ATOMS: atom_id res chain seq x y z
N LYS A 1 -3.71 14.44 3.65
CA LYS A 1 -2.93 14.62 2.39
C LYS A 1 -1.81 13.57 2.24
N LYS A 2 -0.83 13.47 3.15
CA LYS A 2 0.28 12.48 3.03
C LYS A 2 -0.18 11.01 2.94
N LEU A 3 -1.11 10.58 3.80
CA LEU A 3 -1.64 9.20 3.76
C LEU A 3 -2.36 8.90 2.43
N THR A 4 -3.21 9.81 1.97
CA THR A 4 -3.91 9.68 0.67
C THR A 4 -2.95 9.50 -0.50
N LEU A 5 -1.87 10.30 -0.54
CA LEU A 5 -0.85 10.19 -1.58
C LEU A 5 -0.15 8.83 -1.53
N LEU A 6 0.16 8.34 -0.32
CA LEU A 6 0.80 7.07 -0.10
C LEU A 6 -0.09 5.89 -0.54
N CYS A 7 -1.37 5.93 -0.22
CA CYS A 7 -2.34 4.95 -0.72
C CYS A 7 -2.43 4.99 -2.25
N TRP A 8 -2.53 6.19 -2.83
CA TRP A 8 -2.60 6.38 -4.28
C TRP A 8 -1.37 5.83 -5.01
N GLN A 9 -0.17 6.18 -4.55
CA GLN A 9 1.09 5.71 -5.11
C GLN A 9 1.22 4.18 -5.02
N SER A 10 0.87 3.59 -3.88
CA SER A 10 0.94 2.15 -3.67
C SER A 10 -0.04 1.42 -4.61
N SER A 11 -1.28 1.89 -4.69
CA SER A 11 -2.30 1.30 -5.59
C SER A 11 -1.88 1.40 -7.06
N LEU A 12 -1.44 2.57 -7.52
CA LEU A 12 -1.00 2.74 -8.91
C LEU A 12 0.17 1.81 -9.26
N TYR A 13 1.17 1.73 -8.38
CA TYR A 13 2.34 0.89 -8.61
C TYR A 13 1.97 -0.59 -8.75
N TRP A 14 1.17 -1.13 -7.83
CA TRP A 14 0.81 -2.54 -7.84
C TRP A 14 -0.15 -2.92 -8.97
N ILE A 15 -1.07 -2.03 -9.35
CA ILE A 15 -1.93 -2.22 -10.53
C ILE A 15 -1.08 -2.24 -11.80
N TRP A 16 -0.14 -1.31 -11.93
CA TRP A 16 0.78 -1.27 -13.06
C TRP A 16 1.68 -2.53 -13.11
N GLN A 17 2.21 -2.96 -11.98
CA GLN A 17 2.99 -4.21 -11.87
C GLN A 17 2.18 -5.44 -12.31
N GLU A 18 0.94 -5.58 -11.85
CA GLU A 18 0.07 -6.68 -12.26
C GLU A 18 -0.16 -6.68 -13.78
N LYS A 19 -0.48 -5.51 -14.36
CA LYS A 19 -0.67 -5.41 -15.82
C LYS A 19 0.58 -5.81 -16.60
N ASN A 20 1.77 -5.40 -16.15
CA ASN A 20 3.01 -5.82 -16.79
C ASN A 20 3.29 -7.32 -16.63
N LYS A 21 3.00 -7.89 -15.46
CA LYS A 21 3.14 -9.34 -15.26
C LYS A 21 2.19 -10.13 -16.16
N ARG A 22 0.98 -9.64 -16.42
CA ARG A 22 0.07 -10.23 -17.41
C ARG A 22 0.67 -10.14 -18.82
N LEU A 23 1.17 -8.96 -19.21
CA LEU A 23 1.73 -8.76 -20.56
C LEU A 23 2.97 -9.63 -20.83
N HIS A 24 3.91 -9.70 -19.88
CA HIS A 24 5.20 -10.36 -20.12
C HIS A 24 5.23 -11.83 -19.69
N ASN A 25 4.41 -12.22 -18.71
CA ASN A 25 4.47 -13.57 -18.12
C ASN A 25 3.14 -14.34 -18.25
N ASN A 26 2.10 -13.75 -18.85
CA ASN A 26 0.74 -14.30 -18.95
C ASN A 26 0.20 -14.82 -17.59
N GLN A 27 0.66 -14.23 -16.48
CA GLN A 27 0.27 -14.62 -15.14
C GLN A 27 -0.92 -13.79 -14.68
N PHE A 28 -1.98 -14.48 -14.29
CA PHE A 28 -3.17 -13.87 -13.71
C PHE A 28 -3.19 -14.16 -12.21
N ARG A 29 -3.21 -13.08 -11.42
CA ARG A 29 -3.33 -13.19 -9.97
C ARG A 29 -4.75 -12.89 -9.53
N PRO A 30 -5.25 -13.58 -8.49
CA PRO A 30 -6.52 -13.20 -7.88
C PRO A 30 -6.42 -11.80 -7.29
N THR A 31 -7.54 -11.09 -7.20
CA THR A 31 -7.59 -9.72 -6.69
C THR A 31 -6.96 -9.58 -5.30
N ASP A 32 -7.15 -10.59 -4.43
CA ASP A 32 -6.56 -10.65 -3.09
C ASP A 32 -5.03 -10.60 -3.10
N ALA A 33 -4.40 -11.24 -4.10
CA ALA A 33 -2.95 -11.25 -4.26
C ALA A 33 -2.38 -9.90 -4.73
N ILE A 34 -3.23 -8.97 -5.16
CA ILE A 34 -2.87 -7.59 -5.50
C ILE A 34 -3.16 -6.66 -4.31
N ILE A 35 -4.30 -6.85 -3.63
CA ILE A 35 -4.69 -6.03 -2.48
C ILE A 35 -3.73 -6.24 -1.29
N ARG A 36 -3.39 -7.49 -0.97
CA ARG A 36 -2.48 -7.83 0.14
C ARG A 36 -1.14 -7.06 0.10
N PRO A 37 -0.39 -7.05 -1.02
CA PRO A 37 0.87 -6.30 -1.07
C PRO A 37 0.68 -4.78 -1.03
N ILE A 38 -0.43 -4.24 -1.54
CA ILE A 38 -0.77 -2.81 -1.41
C ILE A 38 -0.95 -2.47 0.08
N THR A 39 -1.82 -3.20 0.78
CA THR A 39 -2.08 -3.02 2.21
C THR A 39 -0.80 -3.12 3.02
N ARG A 40 0.02 -4.15 2.75
CA ARG A 40 1.31 -4.34 3.43
C ARG A 40 2.27 -3.18 3.17
N GLN A 41 2.40 -2.73 1.93
CA GLN A 41 3.27 -1.61 1.59
C GLN A 41 2.85 -0.33 2.32
N ILE A 42 1.54 -0.10 2.46
CA ILE A 42 1.00 1.05 3.19
C ILE A 42 1.33 0.96 4.68
N THR A 43 1.06 -0.19 5.31
CA THR A 43 1.34 -0.40 6.75
C THR A 43 2.83 -0.33 7.07
N ASP A 44 3.69 -0.89 6.21
CA ASP A 44 5.14 -0.89 6.39
C ASP A 44 5.68 0.54 6.31
N ARG A 45 5.17 1.34 5.36
CA ARG A 45 5.56 2.76 5.27
C ARG A 45 5.06 3.57 6.45
N ILE A 46 3.83 3.37 6.91
CA ILE A 46 3.32 4.01 8.13
C ILE A 46 4.22 3.67 9.33
N SER A 47 4.61 2.41 9.46
CA SER A 47 5.46 1.91 10.54
C SER A 47 6.87 2.49 10.48
N SER A 48 7.42 2.75 9.28
CA SER A 48 8.73 3.40 9.13
C SER A 48 8.78 4.81 9.73
N TYR A 49 7.65 5.53 9.80
CA TYR A 49 7.59 6.82 10.48
C TYR A 49 7.75 6.71 12.00
N ARG A 50 7.63 5.53 12.60
CA ARG A 50 7.70 5.35 14.05
C ARG A 50 9.05 5.79 14.63
N PHE A 51 10.14 5.65 13.87
CA PHE A 51 11.47 6.05 14.31
C PHE A 51 11.69 7.57 14.25
N ASN A 52 11.12 8.25 13.25
CA ASN A 52 11.31 9.69 13.06
C ASN A 52 10.22 10.54 13.74
N SER A 53 9.00 10.02 13.82
CA SER A 53 7.81 10.72 14.33
C SER A 53 6.76 9.72 14.82
N PRO A 54 6.92 9.19 16.06
CA PRO A 54 6.02 8.18 16.63
C PRO A 54 4.55 8.60 16.62
N SER A 55 4.26 9.85 16.94
CA SER A 55 2.90 10.42 16.95
C SER A 55 2.24 10.43 15.58
N ALA A 56 3.01 10.77 14.53
CA ALA A 56 2.53 10.75 13.15
C ALA A 56 2.26 9.31 12.68
N SER A 57 3.15 8.37 13.03
CA SER A 57 2.97 6.94 12.73
C SER A 57 1.68 6.40 13.35
N SER A 58 1.46 6.62 14.64
CA SER A 58 0.23 6.20 15.33
C SER A 58 -1.01 6.82 14.72
N ARG A 59 -1.00 8.13 14.42
CA ARG A 59 -2.15 8.82 13.80
C ARG A 59 -2.48 8.24 12.42
N TYR A 60 -1.47 7.99 11.59
CA TYR A 60 -1.68 7.42 10.25
C TYR A 60 -2.14 5.97 10.32
N MET A 61 -1.59 5.16 11.24
CA MET A 61 -2.03 3.78 11.44
C MET A 61 -3.49 3.73 11.89
N HIS A 62 -3.87 4.60 12.83
CA HIS A 62 -5.25 4.68 13.30
C HIS A 62 -6.22 5.06 12.17
N MET A 63 -5.84 6.03 11.34
CA MET A 63 -6.64 6.44 10.18
C MET A 63 -6.74 5.32 9.13
N TRP A 64 -5.65 4.58 8.90
CA TRP A 64 -5.63 3.44 7.99
C TRP A 64 -6.58 2.32 8.45
N LEU A 65 -6.47 1.91 9.71
CA LEU A 65 -7.30 0.87 10.29
C LEU A 65 -8.78 1.27 10.38
N SER A 66 -9.08 2.57 10.54
CA SER A 66 -10.48 3.04 10.49
C SER A 66 -11.10 3.03 9.09
N THR A 67 -10.28 2.90 8.04
CA THR A 67 -10.73 2.89 6.64
C THR A 67 -10.88 1.47 6.08
N THR A 68 -10.27 0.47 6.74
CA THR A 68 -10.22 -0.93 6.28
C THR A 68 -11.33 -1.74 6.94
#